data_AF-A0A143X0U7-F1
#
_entry.id   AF-A0A143X0U7-F1
#
_cell.length_a   1.000
_cell.length_b   1.000
_cell.length_c   1.000
_cell.angle_alpha   90.00
_cell.angle_beta   90.00
_cell.angle_gamma   90.00
#
_symmetry.space_group_name_H-M   'P 1'
#
loop_
_entity.id
_entity.type
_entity.pdbx_description
1 polymer ?
#
loop_
_entity_poly.entity_id
_entity_poly.type
_entity_poly.pdbx_seq_one_letter_code
_entity_poly.pdbx_strand_id
1 'polypeptide(L)'
;MTAESVLEVIKIAKKRRKVDNPLIIHSDRGRQFTSSLYKELTEKMSKSYSEKGTPWDNACIESFHSLIKREWLNKYKIWDYDQAKRLIFEYIEAFYNTVRIHGHCEYKSPNQYEQAYYEKKLMQCTGS
;
A
#
# COMPACT_ATOMS: atom_id res chain seq x y z
N MET A 1 9.86 -2.72 13.80
CA MET A 1 8.96 -3.54 12.97
C MET A 1 9.50 -4.96 12.96
N THR A 2 8.66 -5.97 13.20
CA THR A 2 9.05 -7.39 13.26
C THR A 2 8.37 -8.19 12.16
N ALA A 3 8.79 -9.43 11.89
CA ALA A 3 8.17 -10.27 10.87
C ALA A 3 6.69 -10.56 11.18
N GLU A 4 6.31 -10.64 12.46
CA GLU A 4 4.95 -10.85 12.93
C GLU A 4 4.05 -9.66 12.60
N SER A 5 4.55 -8.43 12.80
CA SER A 5 3.78 -7.22 12.43
C SER A 5 3.47 -7.17 10.93
N VAL A 6 4.35 -7.73 10.09
CA VAL A 6 4.10 -7.83 8.64
C VAL A 6 2.97 -8.82 8.35
N LEU A 7 2.90 -9.94 9.07
CA LEU A 7 1.81 -10.91 8.93
C LEU A 7 0.46 -10.31 9.30
N GLU A 8 0.39 -9.54 10.38
CA GLU A 8 -0.85 -8.85 10.78
C GLU A 8 -1.34 -7.92 9.67
N VAL A 9 -0.44 -7.13 9.09
CA VAL A 9 -0.75 -6.24 7.96
C VAL A 9 -1.26 -7.05 6.76
N ILE A 10 -0.63 -8.17 6.41
CA ILE A 10 -1.08 -9.04 5.31
C ILE A 10 -2.49 -9.58 5.58
N LYS A 11 -2.77 -10.04 6.82
CA LYS A 11 -4.11 -10.53 7.20
C LYS A 11 -5.17 -9.44 7.06
N ILE A 12 -4.87 -8.22 7.51
CA ILE A 12 -5.76 -7.07 7.35
C ILE A 12 -5.98 -6.77 5.86
N ALA A 13 -4.92 -6.75 5.06
CA ALA A 13 -5.01 -6.51 3.62
C ALA A 13 -5.88 -7.54 2.90
N LYS A 14 -5.69 -8.84 3.19
CA LYS A 14 -6.54 -9.93 2.66
C LYS A 14 -8.02 -9.73 2.99
N LYS A 15 -8.31 -9.45 4.28
CA LYS A 15 -9.68 -9.22 4.75
C LYS A 15 -10.31 -8.01 4.06
N ARG A 16 -9.58 -6.90 3.92
CA ARG A 16 -10.07 -5.68 3.26
C ARG A 16 -10.33 -5.90 1.77
N ARG A 17 -9.45 -6.64 1.08
CA ARG A 17 -9.51 -6.88 -0.37
C ARG A 17 -10.39 -8.07 -0.75
N LYS A 18 -10.87 -8.86 0.21
CA LYS A 18 -11.64 -10.10 -0.01
C LYS A 18 -10.88 -11.08 -0.93
N VAL A 19 -9.57 -11.22 -0.69
CA VAL A 19 -8.70 -12.13 -1.44
C VAL A 19 -8.07 -13.14 -0.49
N ASP A 20 -8.12 -14.41 -0.86
CA ASP A 20 -7.54 -15.48 -0.04
C ASP A 20 -6.01 -15.55 -0.18
N ASN A 21 -5.48 -15.13 -1.33
CA ASN A 21 -4.04 -15.15 -1.64
C ASN A 21 -3.55 -13.77 -2.05
N PRO A 22 -2.43 -13.27 -1.47
CA PRO A 22 -1.72 -12.16 -2.08
C PRO A 22 -0.90 -12.75 -3.24
N LEU A 23 -1.16 -12.29 -4.46
CA LEU A 23 -0.52 -12.82 -5.66
C LEU A 23 0.99 -12.52 -5.67
N ILE A 24 1.38 -11.32 -5.22
CA ILE A 24 2.77 -10.88 -5.11
C ILE A 24 2.89 -9.92 -3.90
N ILE A 25 3.90 -10.12 -3.06
CA ILE A 25 4.34 -9.14 -2.05
C ILE A 25 5.66 -8.56 -2.54
N HIS A 26 5.66 -7.26 -2.84
CA HIS A 26 6.87 -6.52 -3.13
C HIS A 26 7.36 -5.81 -1.87
N SER A 27 8.62 -6.01 -1.48
CA SER A 27 9.23 -5.34 -0.34
C SER A 27 10.69 -4.99 -0.62
N ASP A 28 11.25 -4.05 0.14
CA ASP A 28 12.70 -3.89 0.17
C ASP A 28 13.39 -5.14 0.78
N ARG A 29 14.73 -5.15 0.73
CA ARG A 29 15.56 -6.23 1.30
C ARG A 29 15.86 -6.02 2.79
N GLY A 30 14.99 -5.34 3.53
CA GLY A 30 15.09 -5.14 4.97
C GLY A 30 15.21 -6.46 5.73
N ARG A 31 15.84 -6.41 6.91
CA ARG A 31 16.12 -7.60 7.74
C ARG A 31 14.84 -8.36 8.12
N GLN A 32 13.74 -7.65 8.34
CA GLN A 32 12.43 -8.24 8.63
C GLN A 32 11.88 -9.05 7.45
N PHE A 33 12.07 -8.58 6.21
CA PHE A 33 11.57 -9.23 4.99
C PHE A 33 12.52 -10.31 4.46
N THR A 34 13.71 -10.45 5.04
CA THR A 34 14.69 -11.49 4.67
C THR A 34 14.85 -12.57 5.75
N SER A 35 14.21 -12.38 6.91
CA SER A 35 14.23 -13.32 8.04
C SER A 35 13.63 -14.69 7.69
N SER A 36 14.10 -15.74 8.35
CA SER A 36 13.54 -17.09 8.24
C SER A 36 12.05 -17.11 8.60
N LEU A 37 11.69 -16.45 9.69
CA LEU A 37 10.30 -16.35 10.14
C LEU A 37 9.40 -15.70 9.08
N TYR A 38 9.82 -14.60 8.45
CA TYR A 38 9.04 -14.01 7.36
C TYR A 38 8.88 -14.96 6.17
N LYS A 39 9.93 -15.69 5.79
CA LYS A 39 9.87 -16.66 4.69
C LYS A 39 8.86 -17.77 4.96
N GLU A 40 8.85 -18.30 6.18
CA GLU A 40 7.89 -19.30 6.66
C GLU A 40 6.46 -18.75 6.62
N LEU A 41 6.23 -17.58 7.22
CA LEU A 41 4.91 -16.94 7.29
C LEU A 41 4.34 -16.55 5.92
N THR A 42 5.19 -16.43 4.89
CA THR A 42 4.82 -16.05 3.52
C THR A 42 5.11 -17.12 2.49
N GLU A 43 5.21 -18.39 2.90
CA GLU A 43 5.57 -19.51 2.01
C GLU A 43 4.66 -19.60 0.78
N LYS A 44 3.35 -19.39 0.97
CA LYS A 44 2.32 -19.47 -0.09
C LYS A 44 2.22 -18.21 -0.96
N MET A 45 3.17 -17.28 -0.88
CA MET A 45 3.11 -15.96 -1.51
C MET A 45 4.35 -15.74 -2.39
N SER A 46 4.14 -15.19 -3.59
CA SER A 46 5.25 -14.78 -4.45
C SER A 46 5.91 -13.54 -3.85
N LYS A 47 7.20 -13.61 -3.54
CA LYS A 47 7.95 -12.50 -2.97
C LYS A 47 8.78 -11.84 -4.07
N SER A 48 8.59 -10.54 -4.25
CA SER A 48 9.40 -9.68 -5.10
C SER A 48 10.20 -8.75 -4.22
N TYR A 49 11.49 -8.59 -4.50
CA TYR A 49 12.35 -7.70 -3.73
C TYR A 49 12.94 -6.62 -4.64
N SER A 50 13.03 -5.40 -4.12
CA SER A 50 13.79 -4.35 -4.79
C SER A 50 15.25 -4.78 -5.01
N GLU A 51 15.80 -4.44 -6.17
CA GLU A 51 17.19 -4.75 -6.47
C GLU A 51 18.16 -3.90 -5.61
N LYS A 52 19.39 -4.38 -5.46
CA LYS A 52 20.38 -3.69 -4.63
C LYS A 52 20.91 -2.50 -5.44
N GLY A 53 20.68 -1.28 -4.96
CA GLY A 53 21.12 -0.07 -5.64
C GLY A 53 20.10 0.51 -6.61
N THR A 54 18.82 0.15 -6.47
CA THR A 54 17.72 0.60 -7.35
C THR A 54 16.68 1.39 -6.54
N PRO A 55 16.91 2.69 -6.27
CA PRO A 55 15.98 3.52 -5.50
C PRO A 55 14.58 3.61 -6.13
N TRP A 56 14.51 3.42 -7.44
CA TRP A 56 13.29 3.51 -8.24
C TRP A 56 12.21 2.51 -7.82
N ASP A 57 12.60 1.32 -7.35
CA ASP A 57 11.66 0.28 -6.90
C ASP A 57 10.84 0.74 -5.68
N ASN A 58 11.44 1.61 -4.85
CA ASN A 58 10.81 2.17 -3.66
C ASN A 58 10.22 3.57 -3.89
N ALA A 59 10.37 4.13 -5.09
CA ALA A 59 9.99 5.51 -5.39
C ALA A 59 8.51 5.79 -5.14
N CYS A 60 7.63 4.81 -5.36
CA CYS A 60 6.19 4.97 -5.14
C CYS A 60 5.86 5.22 -3.65
N ILE A 61 6.40 4.41 -2.74
CA ILE A 61 6.14 4.56 -1.31
C ILE A 61 6.91 5.76 -0.72
N GLU A 62 8.10 6.08 -1.25
CA GLU A 62 8.84 7.29 -0.86
C GLU A 62 8.12 8.57 -1.26
N SER A 63 7.54 8.59 -2.47
CA SER A 63 6.67 9.66 -2.93
C SER A 63 5.47 9.79 -1.99
N PHE A 64 4.77 8.69 -1.69
CA PHE A 64 3.66 8.68 -0.72
C PHE A 64 4.06 9.29 0.63
N HIS A 65 5.20 8.87 1.20
CA HIS A 65 5.71 9.40 2.47
C HIS A 65 6.02 10.91 2.41
N SER A 66 6.52 11.39 1.27
CA SER A 66 6.79 12.81 1.06
C SER A 66 5.48 13.60 0.97
N LEU A 67 4.47 13.05 0.29
CA LEU A 67 3.15 13.65 0.14
C LEU A 67 2.42 13.78 1.46
N ILE A 68 2.27 12.70 2.23
CA ILE A 68 1.54 12.74 3.52
C ILE A 68 2.16 13.71 4.52
N LYS A 69 3.49 13.82 4.54
CA LYS A 69 4.21 14.80 5.38
C LYS A 69 3.85 16.22 4.95
N ARG A 70 4.03 16.53 3.66
CA ARG A 70 3.83 17.87 3.11
C ARG A 70 2.38 18.34 3.14
N GLU A 71 1.45 17.46 2.76
CA GLU A 71 0.04 17.80 2.56
C GLU A 71 -0.79 17.71 3.84
N TRP A 72 -0.34 16.90 4.80
CA TRP A 72 -1.14 16.56 5.99
C TRP A 72 -0.37 16.77 7.29
N LEU A 73 0.63 15.93 7.59
CA LEU A 73 1.20 15.85 8.94
C LEU A 73 1.88 17.15 9.38
N ASN A 74 2.57 17.85 8.47
CA ASN A 74 3.24 19.11 8.79
C ASN A 74 2.28 20.25 9.17
N LYS A 75 0.97 20.09 8.95
CA LYS A 75 -0.05 21.07 9.35
C LYS A 75 -0.49 20.93 10.81
N TYR A 76 -0.11 19.84 11.47
CA TYR A 76 -0.54 19.52 12.83
C TYR A 76 0.66 19.43 13.78
N LYS A 77 0.47 19.92 15.00
CA LYS A 77 1.34 19.55 16.11
C LYS A 77 0.82 18.23 16.69
N ILE A 78 1.63 17.18 16.55
CA ILE A 78 1.30 15.82 17.01
C ILE A 78 1.84 15.64 18.42
N TRP A 79 0.94 15.30 19.35
CA TRP A 79 1.25 15.20 20.77
C TRP A 79 1.46 13.75 21.23
N ASP A 80 0.78 12.80 20.58
CA ASP A 80 0.86 11.39 20.90
C ASP A 80 0.67 10.49 19.66
N TYR A 81 0.94 9.19 19.84
CA TYR A 81 0.87 8.21 18.76
C TYR A 81 -0.56 7.93 18.29
N ASP A 82 -1.58 8.09 19.14
CA ASP A 82 -2.95 7.79 18.76
C ASP A 82 -3.53 8.92 17.91
N GLN A 83 -3.18 10.17 18.21
CA GLN A 83 -3.41 11.31 17.33
C GLN A 83 -2.72 11.10 15.98
N ALA A 84 -1.46 10.67 15.97
CA ALA A 84 -0.73 10.38 14.73
C ALA A 84 -1.44 9.31 13.88
N LYS A 85 -1.86 8.20 14.49
CA LYS A 85 -2.61 7.13 13.81
C LYS A 85 -3.91 7.63 13.21
N ARG A 86 -4.67 8.46 13.94
CA ARG A 86 -5.92 9.05 13.45
C ARG A 86 -5.68 9.96 12.24
N LEU A 87 -4.70 10.85 12.32
CA LEU A 87 -4.35 11.74 11.21
C LEU A 87 -3.90 10.97 9.97
N ILE A 88 -3.10 9.91 10.15
CA ILE A 88 -2.67 9.04 9.04
C ILE A 88 -3.87 8.31 8.43
N PHE A 89 -4.75 7.73 9.26
CA PHE A 89 -5.95 7.06 8.79
C PHE A 89 -6.86 8.00 8.01
N GLU A 90 -7.12 9.18 8.54
CA GLU A 90 -7.94 10.20 7.89
C GLU A 90 -7.34 10.63 6.55
N TYR A 91 -6.03 10.89 6.50
CA TYR A 91 -5.38 11.20 5.23
C TYR A 91 -5.57 10.09 4.20
N ILE A 92 -5.35 8.83 4.58
CA ILE A 92 -5.42 7.70 3.65
C ILE A 92 -6.86 7.49 3.15
N GLU A 93 -7.81 7.38 4.07
CA GLU A 93 -9.17 6.91 3.77
C GLU A 93 -10.11 8.05 3.34
N ALA A 94 -9.95 9.26 3.88
CA ALA A 94 -10.86 10.37 3.60
C ALA A 94 -10.35 11.31 2.49
N PHE A 95 -9.04 11.31 2.19
CA PHE A 95 -8.46 12.23 1.21
C PHE A 95 -7.65 11.53 0.11
N TYR A 96 -6.61 10.78 0.45
CA TYR A 96 -5.66 10.23 -0.50
C TYR A 96 -6.32 9.24 -1.46
N ASN A 97 -7.04 8.25 -0.94
CA ASN A 97 -7.68 7.23 -1.77
C ASN A 97 -8.93 7.75 -2.50
N THR A 98 -9.64 8.73 -1.93
CA THR A 98 -10.97 9.15 -2.37
C THR A 98 -10.97 10.41 -3.24
N VAL A 99 -10.17 11.42 -2.90
CA VAL A 99 -10.24 12.78 -3.46
C VAL A 99 -8.96 13.15 -4.23
N ARG A 100 -7.80 12.75 -3.73
CA ARG A 100 -6.52 13.23 -4.23
C ARG A 100 -6.27 12.74 -5.66
N ILE A 101 -6.06 13.66 -6.61
CA ILE A 101 -5.77 13.31 -8.01
C ILE A 101 -4.28 13.00 -8.22
N HIS A 102 -3.99 12.01 -9.06
CA HIS A 102 -2.64 11.61 -9.42
C HIS A 102 -2.46 11.66 -10.93
N GLY A 103 -1.38 12.31 -11.41
CA GLY A 103 -1.07 12.33 -12.85
C GLY A 103 -0.87 10.93 -13.43
N HIS A 104 -0.28 10.01 -12.65
CA HIS A 104 -0.14 8.59 -13.03
C HIS A 104 -1.48 7.82 -13.07
N CYS A 105 -2.53 8.34 -12.44
CA CYS A 105 -3.87 7.75 -12.43
C CYS A 105 -4.83 8.48 -13.38
N GLU A 106 -4.33 9.05 -14.49
CA GLU A 106 -5.14 9.81 -15.45
C GLU A 106 -5.93 10.97 -14.80
N TYR A 107 -5.32 11.62 -13.80
CA TYR A 107 -5.96 12.67 -12.99
C TYR A 107 -7.19 12.22 -12.18
N LYS A 108 -7.31 10.91 -11.91
CA LYS A 108 -8.31 10.34 -11.00
C LYS A 108 -7.71 10.10 -9.61
N SER A 109 -8.58 9.95 -8.61
CA SER A 109 -8.15 9.40 -7.32
C SER A 109 -7.85 7.90 -7.42
N PRO A 110 -7.06 7.33 -6.49
CA PRO A 110 -6.74 5.90 -6.49
C PRO A 110 -7.99 5.01 -6.54
N ASN A 111 -9.03 5.34 -5.77
CA ASN A 111 -10.28 4.58 -5.79
C ASN A 111 -11.02 4.70 -7.13
N GLN A 112 -11.07 5.90 -7.72
CA GLN A 112 -11.69 6.10 -9.03
C GLN A 112 -10.92 5.35 -10.14
N TYR A 113 -9.60 5.37 -10.09
CA TYR A 113 -8.75 4.67 -11.05
C TYR A 113 -8.92 3.14 -10.93
N GLU A 114 -8.94 2.62 -9.71
CA GLU A 114 -9.18 1.19 -9.45
C GLU A 114 -10.59 0.75 -9.88
N GLN A 115 -11.61 1.56 -9.59
CA GLN A 115 -12.99 1.30 -10.02
C GLN A 115 -13.08 1.22 -11.55
N ALA A 116 -12.50 2.19 -12.27
CA ALA A 116 -12.48 2.20 -13.73
C ALA A 116 -11.75 0.97 -14.32
N TYR A 117 -10.68 0.50 -13.66
CA TYR A 117 -9.99 -0.73 -14.05
C TYR A 117 -10.91 -1.96 -13.95
N TYR A 118 -11.64 -2.12 -12.84
CA TYR A 118 -12.55 -3.25 -12.66
C TYR A 118 -13.75 -3.21 -13.59
N GLU A 119 -14.32 -2.02 -13.84
CA GLU A 119 -15.39 -1.84 -14.83
C GLU A 119 -14.96 -2.28 -16.22
N LYS A 120 -13.77 -1.83 -16.67
CA LYS A 120 -13.19 -2.23 -17.95
C LYS A 120 -12.95 -3.75 -18.03
N LYS A 121 -12.46 -4.35 -16.94
CA LYS A 121 -12.23 -5.80 -16.85
C LYS A 121 -13.54 -6.58 -16.94
N LEU A 122 -14.60 -6.14 -16.25
CA LEU A 122 -15.93 -6.75 -16.30
C LEU A 122 -16.55 -6.66 -17.70
N MET A 123 -16.41 -5.53 -18.38
CA MET A 123 -16.89 -5.36 -19.77
C MET A 123 -16.16 -6.29 -20.75
N GLN A 124 -14.87 -6.56 -20.54
CA GLN A 124 -14.11 -7.50 -21.37
C GLN A 124 -14.49 -8.97 -21.12
N CYS A 125 -14.93 -9.32 -19.90
CA CYS A 125 -15.35 -10.68 -19.56
C CYS A 125 -16.82 -10.98 -19.92
N THR A 126 -17.64 -9.95 -20.15
CA THR A 126 -19.08 -10.09 -20.49
C THR A 126 -19.37 -9.91 -21.97
N GLY A 127 -18.34 -9.63 -22.79
CA GLY A 127 -18.40 -9.64 -24.25
C GLY A 127 -18.01 -10.99 -24.85
N SER A 128 -18.94 -11.94 -24.82
CA SER A 128 -19.11 -13.05 -25.78
C SER A 128 -20.59 -13.43 -25.80
#